data_AF-A0A7V9IEV6-F1
#
_entry.id   AF-A0A7V9IEV6-F1
#
_cell.length_a   1.000
_cell.length_b   1.000
_cell.length_c   1.000
_cell.angle_alpha   90.00
_cell.angle_beta   90.00
_cell.angle_gamma   90.00
#
_symmetry.space_group_name_H-M   'P 1'
#
loop_
_entity.id
_entity.type
_entity.pdbx_description
1 polymer ?
#
loop_
_entity_poly.entity_id
_entity_poly.type
_entity_poly.pdbx_seq_one_letter_code
_entity_poly.pdbx_strand_id
1 'polypeptide(L)'
;MKHIFTDREILKALAIVRVFETGRAEGDPTAVAVLDDGAGISYGISQFTHRSGALHEVVERYLEFGGAVGRGVLAASLSALRDRSAKSVASAAGNATLKAALRAAGVTSEMREAQMLIARERYLKPAIAACDGSGFREPLSLAVIYDSMTHGSYALIRDRVRVARTAANFERLWITEYVRCRDAWLASIPRLNVTRYRTRFFLMQIALGRWELKLPLTVHGVRLTNESIGILPETRADSGDAAGAANLPEKPTDLPARNLEQPACDPRPLPQTAVNFIRGREALDDVEQKINSAAARYDQVERMAHAVTTRTDRAKSLWTTVAATLWQMGWALFGVLAGLPREVWFFVAGATAVVMLLYLYRQVELGKIRERAVNGGER
;
A
#
# COMPACT_ATOMS: atom_id res chain seq x y z
N MET A 1 19.10 17.75 4.28
CA MET A 1 18.91 18.06 2.84
C MET A 1 17.50 18.56 2.66
N LYS A 2 17.32 19.77 2.13
CA LYS A 2 15.99 20.30 1.80
C LYS A 2 15.55 19.60 0.50
N HIS A 3 14.58 18.69 0.57
CA HIS A 3 14.05 18.05 -0.62
C HIS A 3 13.26 19.07 -1.45
N ILE A 4 13.24 18.90 -2.77
CA ILE A 4 12.49 19.78 -3.70
C ILE A 4 10.97 19.69 -3.52
N PHE A 5 10.50 18.66 -2.81
CA PHE A 5 9.13 18.45 -2.40
C PHE A 5 9.04 18.58 -0.88
N THR A 6 7.94 19.13 -0.41
CA THR A 6 7.58 19.17 1.01
C THR A 6 7.23 17.78 1.54
N ASP A 7 7.33 17.58 2.86
CA ASP A 7 6.93 16.32 3.49
C ASP A 7 5.47 15.97 3.18
N ARG A 8 4.61 16.99 3.08
CA ARG A 8 3.20 16.84 2.71
C ARG A 8 3.02 16.24 1.32
N GLU A 9 3.82 16.66 0.34
CA GLU A 9 3.76 16.16 -1.04
C GLU A 9 4.32 14.75 -1.14
N ILE A 10 5.39 14.46 -0.39
CA ILE A 10 5.94 13.12 -0.26
C ILE A 10 4.90 12.17 0.36
N LEU A 11 4.23 12.57 1.44
CA LEU A 11 3.18 11.77 2.09
C LEU A 11 2.00 11.49 1.15
N LYS A 12 1.58 12.46 0.33
CA LYS A 12 0.55 12.24 -0.71
C LYS A 12 0.99 11.17 -1.72
N ALA A 13 2.21 11.28 -2.26
CA ALA A 13 2.74 10.31 -3.21
C ALA A 13 2.84 8.90 -2.61
N LEU A 14 3.33 8.81 -1.36
CA LEU A 14 3.38 7.56 -0.60
C LEU A 14 2.00 6.92 -0.44
N ALA A 15 1.01 7.69 0.01
CA ALA A 15 -0.34 7.19 0.23
C ALA A 15 -1.01 6.71 -1.06
N ILE A 16 -0.85 7.45 -2.17
CA ILE A 16 -1.38 7.05 -3.48
C ILE A 16 -0.80 5.69 -3.91
N VAL A 17 0.53 5.53 -3.84
CA VAL A 17 1.17 4.28 -4.26
C VAL A 17 0.82 3.12 -3.32
N ARG A 18 0.74 3.35 -2.00
CA ARG A 18 0.30 2.29 -1.06
C ARG A 18 -1.11 1.79 -1.36
N VAL A 19 -2.03 2.69 -1.73
CA VAL A 19 -3.36 2.31 -2.16
C VAL A 19 -3.32 1.45 -3.44
N PHE A 20 -2.42 1.75 -4.38
CA PHE A 20 -2.24 0.91 -5.55
C PHE A 20 -1.64 -0.47 -5.22
N GLU A 21 -0.70 -0.55 -4.29
CA GLU A 21 -0.04 -1.83 -3.94
C GLU A 21 -0.92 -2.73 -3.08
N THR A 22 -1.70 -2.16 -2.17
CA THR A 22 -2.35 -2.91 -1.08
C THR A 22 -3.84 -2.61 -0.92
N GLY A 23 -4.39 -1.67 -1.70
CA GLY A 23 -5.76 -1.18 -1.51
C GLY A 23 -5.95 -0.37 -0.22
N ARG A 24 -4.88 -0.08 0.54
CA ARG A 24 -4.91 0.63 1.82
C ARG A 24 -3.90 1.77 1.83
N ALA A 25 -4.21 2.86 2.52
CA ALA A 25 -3.31 4.01 2.62
C ALA A 25 -2.05 3.72 3.47
N GLU A 26 -2.13 2.78 4.42
CA GLU A 26 -1.05 2.46 5.36
C GLU A 26 -0.08 1.39 4.84
N GLY A 27 -0.52 0.53 3.90
CA GLY A 27 0.19 -0.68 3.52
C GLY A 27 -0.02 -1.83 4.51
N ASP A 28 0.50 -3.02 4.19
CA ASP A 28 0.50 -4.17 5.10
C ASP A 28 1.93 -4.69 5.30
N PRO A 29 2.56 -4.42 6.47
CA PRO A 29 3.93 -4.84 6.73
C PRO A 29 4.05 -6.36 6.97
N THR A 30 2.94 -7.07 7.17
CA THR A 30 2.90 -8.52 7.43
C THR A 30 2.62 -9.34 6.18
N ALA A 31 2.21 -8.70 5.08
CA ALA A 31 1.84 -9.38 3.84
C ALA A 31 3.00 -10.22 3.32
N VAL A 32 2.78 -11.53 3.13
CA VAL A 32 3.74 -12.46 2.52
C VAL A 32 3.02 -13.27 1.47
N ALA A 33 3.47 -13.17 0.23
CA ALA A 33 2.96 -13.92 -0.92
C ALA A 33 4.11 -14.60 -1.68
N VAL A 34 3.78 -15.67 -2.39
CA VAL A 34 4.65 -16.29 -3.42
C VAL A 34 3.80 -16.37 -4.67
N LEU A 35 4.20 -15.65 -5.71
CA LEU A 35 3.49 -15.59 -6.99
C LEU A 35 4.22 -16.46 -8.02
N ASP A 36 3.48 -16.93 -9.03
CA ASP A 36 4.03 -17.74 -10.13
C ASP A 36 4.68 -16.86 -11.23
N ASP A 37 5.48 -15.89 -10.81
CA ASP A 37 6.22 -14.96 -11.68
C ASP A 37 7.74 -15.11 -11.57
N GLY A 38 8.18 -16.09 -10.76
CA GLY A 38 9.57 -16.36 -10.47
C GLY A 38 10.22 -15.36 -9.51
N ALA A 39 9.51 -14.36 -8.98
CA ALA A 39 10.07 -13.39 -8.05
C ALA A 39 10.40 -13.99 -6.66
N GLY A 40 9.79 -15.15 -6.35
CA GLY A 40 9.91 -15.83 -5.06
C GLY A 40 8.99 -15.22 -4.02
N ILE A 41 9.49 -15.09 -2.79
CA ILE A 41 8.77 -14.38 -1.72
C ILE A 41 8.62 -12.91 -2.11
N SER A 42 7.40 -12.39 -2.01
CA SER A 42 7.04 -10.96 -2.03
C SER A 42 6.54 -10.57 -0.64
N TYR A 43 7.11 -9.52 -0.05
CA TYR A 43 6.90 -9.19 1.37
C TYR A 43 6.56 -7.72 1.62
N GLY A 44 5.64 -7.45 2.53
CA GLY A 44 5.45 -6.16 3.18
C GLY A 44 4.83 -5.06 2.33
N ILE A 45 4.98 -3.82 2.82
CA ILE A 45 4.29 -2.61 2.33
C ILE A 45 4.59 -2.21 0.87
N SER A 46 5.60 -2.83 0.25
CA SER A 46 6.02 -2.54 -1.13
C SER A 46 6.39 -3.82 -1.90
N GLN A 47 5.87 -4.98 -1.45
CA GLN A 47 6.11 -6.27 -2.09
C GLN A 47 7.60 -6.54 -2.36
N PHE A 48 8.45 -6.37 -1.35
CA PHE A 48 9.89 -6.61 -1.45
C PHE A 48 10.16 -8.05 -1.86
N THR A 49 10.67 -8.24 -3.08
CA THR A 49 10.85 -9.57 -3.65
C THR A 49 12.23 -10.13 -3.40
N HIS A 50 12.34 -11.45 -3.25
CA HIS A 50 13.63 -12.14 -3.15
C HIS A 50 14.47 -11.92 -4.41
N ARG A 51 13.91 -12.17 -5.60
CA ARG A 51 14.66 -12.05 -6.87
C ARG A 51 15.21 -10.64 -7.13
N SER A 52 14.54 -9.58 -6.66
CA SER A 52 15.06 -8.22 -6.81
C SER A 52 16.23 -7.89 -5.86
N GLY A 53 16.42 -8.70 -4.81
CA GLY A 53 17.33 -8.41 -3.70
C GLY A 53 16.72 -7.51 -2.62
N ALA A 54 15.54 -6.92 -2.85
CA ALA A 54 14.94 -6.00 -1.88
C ALA A 54 14.53 -6.70 -0.57
N LEU A 55 14.10 -7.97 -0.63
CA LEU A 55 13.78 -8.74 0.57
C LEU A 55 15.02 -8.94 1.48
N HIS A 56 16.18 -9.20 0.88
CA HIS A 56 17.44 -9.32 1.63
C HIS A 56 17.74 -8.02 2.38
N GLU A 57 17.68 -6.88 1.71
CA GLU A 57 17.97 -5.57 2.31
C GLU A 57 17.02 -5.23 3.46
N VAL A 58 15.73 -5.57 3.35
CA VAL A 58 14.76 -5.38 4.45
C VAL A 58 15.12 -6.24 5.65
N VAL A 59 15.43 -7.52 5.43
CA VAL A 59 15.76 -8.45 6.52
C VAL A 59 17.08 -8.05 7.19
N GLU A 60 18.08 -7.68 6.39
CA GLU A 60 19.36 -7.17 6.89
C GLU A 60 19.17 -5.92 7.76
N ARG A 61 18.43 -4.92 7.25
CA ARG A 61 18.15 -3.69 8.01
C ARG A 61 17.35 -3.94 9.28
N TYR A 62 16.38 -4.86 9.26
CA TYR A 62 15.64 -5.26 10.46
C TYR A 62 16.56 -5.84 11.54
N LEU A 63 17.52 -6.66 11.14
CA LEU A 63 18.48 -7.27 12.06
C LEU A 63 19.47 -6.25 12.63
N GLU A 64 19.87 -5.26 11.83
CA GLU A 64 20.68 -4.09 12.23
C GLU A 64 19.95 -3.21 13.25
N PHE A 65 18.63 -3.02 13.10
CA PHE A 65 17.80 -2.31 14.07
C PHE A 65 17.52 -3.09 15.37
N GLY A 66 18.19 -4.22 15.59
CA GLY A 66 18.04 -5.00 16.81
C GLY A 66 16.78 -5.88 16.85
N GLY A 67 16.13 -6.09 15.70
CA GLY A 67 14.95 -6.94 15.60
C GLY A 67 15.13 -8.32 16.24
N ALA A 68 14.26 -8.64 17.20
CA ALA A 68 14.35 -9.86 18.02
C ALA A 68 13.37 -10.97 17.56
N VAL A 69 12.17 -10.60 17.11
CA VAL A 69 11.15 -11.56 16.68
C VAL A 69 11.60 -12.28 15.41
N GLY A 70 11.64 -13.61 15.43
CA GLY A 70 12.09 -14.42 14.30
C GLY A 70 13.58 -14.29 13.97
N ARG A 71 14.39 -13.60 14.80
CA ARG A 71 15.78 -13.24 14.52
C ARG A 71 16.64 -14.44 14.10
N GLY A 72 16.55 -15.56 14.80
CA GLY A 72 17.35 -16.75 14.49
C GLY A 72 17.10 -17.29 13.08
N VAL A 73 15.83 -17.39 12.68
CA VAL A 73 15.43 -17.86 11.35
C VAL A 73 15.85 -16.86 10.26
N LEU A 74 15.59 -15.57 10.50
CA LEU A 74 15.88 -14.50 9.56
C LEU A 74 17.39 -14.32 9.33
N ALA A 75 18.18 -14.34 10.40
CA ALA A 75 19.64 -14.26 10.32
C ALA A 75 20.23 -15.48 9.59
N ALA A 76 19.75 -16.69 9.90
CA ALA A 76 20.18 -17.90 9.20
C ALA A 76 19.80 -17.90 7.70
N SER A 77 18.75 -17.17 7.33
CA SER A 77 18.26 -17.07 5.95
C SER A 77 18.93 -15.96 5.13
N LEU A 78 19.71 -15.05 5.74
CA LEU A 78 20.30 -13.89 5.04
C LEU A 78 21.15 -14.29 3.82
N SER A 79 22.02 -15.27 3.96
CA SER A 79 22.89 -15.71 2.86
C SER A 79 22.08 -16.24 1.67
N ALA A 80 21.02 -17.01 1.95
CA ALA A 80 20.10 -17.51 0.93
C ALA A 80 19.27 -16.37 0.31
N LEU A 81 18.80 -15.42 1.10
CA LEU A 81 18.08 -14.25 0.61
C LEU A 81 18.97 -13.35 -0.29
N ARG A 82 20.28 -13.30 -0.01
CA ARG A 82 21.25 -12.61 -0.87
C ARG A 82 21.49 -13.31 -2.20
N ASP A 83 21.47 -14.65 -2.19
CA ASP A 83 21.58 -15.43 -3.42
C ASP A 83 20.27 -15.34 -4.23
N ARG A 84 20.36 -14.70 -5.40
CA ARG A 84 19.25 -14.47 -6.33
C ARG A 84 19.12 -15.57 -7.39
N SER A 85 19.90 -16.66 -7.28
CA SER A 85 19.79 -17.82 -8.16
C SER A 85 18.39 -18.43 -8.12
N ALA A 86 17.94 -18.99 -9.25
CA ALA A 86 16.61 -19.63 -9.32
C ALA A 86 16.44 -20.73 -8.25
N LYS A 87 17.51 -21.47 -7.95
CA LYS A 87 17.54 -22.49 -6.91
C LYS A 87 17.31 -21.90 -5.52
N SER A 88 18.04 -20.84 -5.15
CA SER A 88 17.86 -20.20 -3.84
C SER A 88 16.49 -19.56 -3.71
N VAL A 89 16.01 -18.87 -4.75
CA VAL A 89 14.69 -18.25 -4.80
C VAL A 89 13.57 -19.28 -4.60
N ALA A 90 13.64 -20.42 -5.30
CA ALA A 90 12.66 -21.50 -5.14
C ALA A 90 12.71 -22.13 -3.74
N SER A 91 13.91 -22.36 -3.21
CA SER A 91 14.10 -22.91 -1.85
C SER A 91 13.50 -22.00 -0.78
N ALA A 92 13.79 -20.70 -0.83
CA ALA A 92 13.22 -19.73 0.11
C ALA A 92 11.70 -19.63 -0.02
N ALA A 93 11.15 -19.61 -1.24
CA ALA A 93 9.71 -19.58 -1.48
C ALA A 93 8.98 -20.80 -0.87
N GLY A 94 9.61 -21.97 -0.87
CA GLY A 94 9.12 -23.19 -0.22
C GLY A 94 9.25 -23.20 1.31
N ASN A 95 10.09 -22.35 1.90
CA ASN A 95 10.39 -22.38 3.33
C ASN A 95 9.25 -21.75 4.16
N ALA A 96 8.43 -22.61 4.78
CA ALA A 96 7.31 -22.18 5.63
C ALA A 96 7.77 -21.41 6.88
N THR A 97 8.85 -21.84 7.52
CA THR A 97 9.41 -21.23 8.73
C THR A 97 9.90 -19.80 8.47
N LEU A 98 10.58 -19.59 7.34
CA LEU A 98 10.99 -18.25 6.91
C LEU A 98 9.78 -17.33 6.70
N LYS A 99 8.75 -17.81 5.99
CA LYS A 99 7.53 -17.03 5.75
C LYS A 99 6.81 -16.69 7.05
N ALA A 100 6.74 -17.62 8.01
CA ALA A 100 6.16 -17.37 9.33
C ALA A 100 6.98 -16.32 10.11
N ALA A 101 8.31 -16.43 10.10
CA ALA A 101 9.20 -15.46 10.74
C ALA A 101 9.06 -14.06 10.16
N LEU A 102 8.90 -13.93 8.84
CA LEU A 102 8.62 -12.65 8.17
C LEU A 102 7.28 -12.05 8.65
N ARG A 103 6.20 -12.83 8.66
CA ARG A 103 4.90 -12.35 9.16
C ARG A 103 4.97 -11.88 10.61
N ALA A 104 5.61 -12.67 11.46
CA ALA A 104 5.79 -12.36 12.87
C ALA A 104 6.63 -11.09 13.07
N ALA A 105 7.72 -10.94 12.31
CA ALA A 105 8.54 -9.73 12.37
C ALA A 105 7.77 -8.49 11.86
N GLY A 106 6.90 -8.62 10.85
CA GLY A 106 6.12 -7.53 10.26
C GLY A 106 5.24 -6.74 11.25
N VAL A 107 4.89 -7.33 12.41
CA VAL A 107 4.12 -6.63 13.45
C VAL A 107 4.96 -5.67 14.29
N THR A 108 6.29 -5.84 14.28
CA THR A 108 7.25 -5.07 15.10
C THR A 108 7.53 -3.68 14.54
N SER A 109 7.91 -2.74 15.40
CA SER A 109 8.32 -1.38 15.02
C SER A 109 9.56 -1.38 14.14
N GLU A 110 10.56 -2.20 14.48
CA GLU A 110 11.85 -2.29 13.81
C GLU A 110 11.69 -2.78 12.37
N MET A 111 10.83 -3.78 12.16
CA MET A 111 10.57 -4.30 10.81
C MET A 111 9.78 -3.29 9.97
N ARG A 112 8.81 -2.59 10.56
CA ARG A 112 8.08 -1.51 9.88
C ARG A 112 9.03 -0.40 9.47
N GLU A 113 9.94 0.01 10.36
CA GLU A 113 10.96 1.01 10.07
C GLU A 113 11.92 0.56 8.97
N ALA A 114 12.40 -0.69 9.02
CA ALA A 114 13.24 -1.28 7.98
C ALA A 114 12.54 -1.26 6.61
N GLN A 115 11.28 -1.68 6.54
CA GLN A 115 10.49 -1.64 5.31
C GLN A 115 10.31 -0.20 4.80
N MET A 116 9.96 0.76 5.65
CA MET A 116 9.82 2.16 5.25
C MET A 116 11.12 2.74 4.71
N LEU A 117 12.24 2.43 5.37
CA LEU A 117 13.56 2.92 4.96
C LEU A 117 13.98 2.32 3.62
N ILE A 118 13.86 1.01 3.43
CA ILE A 118 14.20 0.37 2.15
C ILE A 118 13.25 0.84 1.03
N ALA A 119 11.94 0.97 1.28
CA ALA A 119 11.03 1.55 0.29
C ALA A 119 11.44 2.98 -0.10
N ARG A 120 11.85 3.79 0.89
CA ARG A 120 12.34 5.14 0.65
C ARG A 120 13.62 5.13 -0.18
N GLU A 121 14.56 4.24 0.12
CA GLU A 121 15.87 4.18 -0.53
C GLU A 121 15.81 3.63 -1.95
N ARG A 122 15.04 2.57 -2.17
CA ARG A 122 14.95 1.92 -3.49
C ARG A 122 14.05 2.64 -4.48
N TYR A 123 13.02 3.33 -4.00
CA TYR A 123 11.95 3.82 -4.87
C TYR A 123 11.74 5.32 -4.74
N LEU A 124 11.60 5.86 -3.53
CA LEU A 124 11.26 7.28 -3.34
C LEU A 124 12.44 8.22 -3.60
N LYS A 125 13.62 7.95 -3.02
CA LYS A 125 14.83 8.78 -3.23
C LYS A 125 15.19 8.85 -4.71
N PRO A 126 15.21 7.73 -5.48
CA PRO A 126 15.43 7.79 -6.92
C PRO A 126 14.34 8.58 -7.66
N ALA A 127 13.07 8.50 -7.23
CA ALA A 127 11.99 9.26 -7.84
C ALA A 127 12.16 10.77 -7.64
N ILE A 128 12.53 11.19 -6.42
CA ILE A 128 12.84 12.59 -6.12
C ILE A 128 14.03 13.07 -6.96
N ALA A 129 15.10 12.27 -7.06
CA ALA A 129 16.26 12.61 -7.87
C ALA A 129 15.93 12.71 -9.37
N ALA A 130 15.06 11.83 -9.89
CA ALA A 130 14.60 11.89 -11.27
C ALA A 130 13.73 13.13 -11.55
N CYS A 131 12.86 13.51 -10.61
CA CYS A 131 12.14 14.78 -10.67
C CYS A 131 13.11 15.95 -10.69
N ASP A 132 14.08 15.98 -9.78
CA ASP A 132 15.02 17.10 -9.66
C ASP A 132 15.89 17.27 -10.90
N GLY A 133 16.48 16.19 -11.41
CA GLY A 133 17.27 16.21 -12.65
C GLY A 133 16.44 16.60 -13.89
N SER A 134 15.11 16.47 -13.83
CA SER A 134 14.19 16.89 -14.89
C SER A 134 13.64 18.30 -14.70
N GLY A 135 13.89 18.92 -13.53
CA GLY A 135 13.30 20.20 -13.14
C GLY A 135 11.82 20.10 -12.76
N PHE A 136 11.32 18.91 -12.44
CA PHE A 136 9.91 18.69 -12.09
C PHE A 136 9.65 19.08 -10.63
N ARG A 137 8.56 19.82 -10.41
CA ARG A 137 8.20 20.39 -9.11
C ARG A 137 6.76 20.09 -8.69
N GLU A 138 5.93 19.57 -9.58
CA GLU A 138 4.52 19.29 -9.29
C GLU A 138 4.36 17.98 -8.49
N PRO A 139 3.52 17.96 -7.43
CA PRO A 139 3.27 16.76 -6.63
C PRO A 139 2.76 15.55 -7.44
N LEU A 140 1.95 15.79 -8.47
CA LEU A 140 1.49 14.75 -9.38
C LEU A 140 2.66 14.09 -10.12
N SER A 141 3.67 14.87 -10.54
CA SER A 141 4.86 14.36 -11.21
C SER A 141 5.63 13.40 -10.30
N LEU A 142 5.82 13.77 -9.02
CA LEU A 142 6.41 12.89 -8.02
C LEU A 142 5.63 11.58 -7.88
N ALA A 143 4.30 11.67 -7.72
CA ALA A 143 3.47 10.48 -7.55
C ALA A 143 3.54 9.54 -8.77
N VAL A 144 3.55 10.10 -10.00
CA VAL A 144 3.67 9.32 -11.25
C VAL A 144 5.03 8.61 -11.32
N ILE A 145 6.12 9.34 -11.07
CA ILE A 145 7.48 8.78 -11.17
C ILE A 145 7.71 7.75 -10.06
N TYR A 146 7.30 8.05 -8.84
CA TYR A 146 7.40 7.14 -7.70
C TYR A 146 6.63 5.84 -7.96
N ASP A 147 5.36 5.93 -8.38
CA ASP A 147 4.56 4.77 -8.76
C ASP A 147 5.23 3.91 -9.83
N SER A 148 5.83 4.56 -10.84
CA SER A 148 6.47 3.85 -11.93
C SER A 148 7.81 3.19 -11.53
N MET A 149 8.53 3.76 -10.56
CA MET A 149 9.73 3.14 -10.00
C MET A 149 9.37 1.95 -9.11
N THR A 150 8.34 2.07 -8.28
CA THR A 150 7.83 0.96 -7.46
C THR A 150 7.36 -0.20 -8.35
N HIS A 151 6.61 0.09 -9.43
CA HIS A 151 6.18 -0.92 -10.40
C HIS A 151 7.35 -1.45 -11.28
N GLY A 152 8.49 -0.75 -11.33
CA GLY A 152 9.63 -1.11 -12.18
C GLY A 152 9.46 -0.73 -13.66
N SER A 153 8.47 0.09 -14.02
CA SER A 153 8.24 0.54 -15.41
C SER A 153 8.97 1.83 -15.79
N TYR A 154 9.62 2.52 -14.85
CA TYR A 154 10.18 3.85 -15.11
C TYR A 154 11.18 3.88 -16.28
N ALA A 155 12.25 3.10 -16.18
CA ALA A 155 13.30 3.05 -17.20
C ALA A 155 12.80 2.51 -18.56
N LEU A 156 11.81 1.61 -18.55
CA LEU A 156 11.25 1.01 -19.77
C LEU A 156 10.49 2.04 -20.63
N ILE A 157 9.88 3.04 -19.99
CA ILE A 157 8.98 4.00 -20.64
C ILE A 157 9.62 5.39 -20.80
N ARG A 158 10.47 5.82 -19.86
CA ARG A 158 11.04 7.18 -19.83
C ARG A 158 11.64 7.58 -21.17
N ASP A 159 12.43 6.68 -21.77
CA ASP A 159 13.17 6.96 -23.00
C ASP A 159 12.32 6.79 -24.27
N ARG A 160 11.03 6.47 -24.13
CA ARG A 160 10.03 6.48 -25.21
C ARG A 160 9.29 7.80 -25.34
N VAL A 161 9.32 8.64 -24.31
CA VAL A 161 8.63 9.95 -24.31
C VAL A 161 9.37 10.91 -25.25
N ARG A 162 8.61 11.58 -26.12
CA ARG A 162 9.12 12.51 -27.13
C ARG A 162 8.47 13.87 -26.92
N VAL A 163 8.94 14.61 -25.92
CA VAL A 163 8.52 15.99 -25.65
C VAL A 163 9.77 16.87 -25.60
N ALA A 164 9.76 17.98 -26.35
CA ALA A 164 10.88 18.91 -26.40
C ALA A 164 11.09 19.60 -25.04
N ARG A 165 12.33 19.61 -24.52
CA ARG A 165 12.67 20.25 -23.25
C ARG A 165 12.43 21.77 -23.23
N THR A 166 12.38 22.40 -24.40
CA THR A 166 12.14 23.84 -24.58
C THR A 166 10.66 24.24 -24.47
N ALA A 167 9.74 23.28 -24.33
CA ALA A 167 8.32 23.59 -24.22
C ALA A 167 8.01 24.34 -22.91
N ALA A 168 7.22 25.41 -23.00
CA ALA A 168 6.87 26.25 -21.84
C ALA A 168 6.20 25.49 -20.67
N ASN A 169 5.50 24.39 -20.98
CA ASN A 169 4.88 23.48 -20.01
C ASN A 169 5.53 22.09 -20.03
N PHE A 170 6.86 22.03 -20.19
CA PHE A 170 7.60 20.78 -20.38
C PHE A 170 7.24 19.71 -19.36
N GLU A 171 7.22 20.03 -18.06
CA GLU A 171 6.86 19.07 -17.00
C GLU A 171 5.50 18.42 -17.24
N ARG A 172 4.46 19.24 -17.40
CA ARG A 172 3.09 18.76 -17.55
C ARG A 172 2.91 17.97 -18.85
N LEU A 173 3.53 18.42 -19.95
CA LEU A 173 3.49 17.73 -21.23
C LEU A 173 4.22 16.38 -21.16
N TRP A 174 5.43 16.37 -20.60
CA TRP A 174 6.24 15.16 -20.47
C TRP A 174 5.57 14.13 -19.58
N ILE A 175 5.05 14.53 -18.41
CA ILE A 175 4.34 13.63 -17.48
C ILE A 175 3.06 13.10 -18.12
N THR A 176 2.29 13.94 -18.82
CA THR A 176 1.09 13.49 -19.53
C THR A 176 1.44 12.42 -20.58
N GLU A 177 2.46 12.68 -21.40
CA GLU A 177 2.88 11.75 -22.44
C GLU A 177 3.48 10.46 -21.85
N TYR A 178 4.25 10.58 -20.77
CA TYR A 178 4.76 9.46 -20.00
C TYR A 178 3.64 8.53 -19.51
N VAL A 179 2.60 9.10 -18.88
CA VAL A 179 1.49 8.31 -18.35
C VAL A 179 0.71 7.64 -19.49
N ARG A 180 0.52 8.31 -20.63
CA ARG A 180 -0.10 7.71 -21.82
C ARG A 180 0.71 6.55 -22.39
N CYS A 181 2.02 6.75 -22.58
CA CYS A 181 2.93 5.70 -23.03
C CYS A 181 2.90 4.49 -22.08
N ARG A 182 2.90 4.74 -20.77
CA ARG A 182 2.83 3.68 -19.76
C ARG A 182 1.48 2.95 -19.78
N ASP A 183 0.36 3.67 -19.90
CA ASP A 183 -0.97 3.06 -19.98
C ASP A 183 -1.11 2.15 -21.22
N ALA A 184 -0.60 2.60 -22.37
CA ALA A 184 -0.57 1.81 -23.59
C ALA A 184 0.30 0.55 -23.45
N TRP A 185 1.48 0.67 -22.82
CA TRP A 185 2.35 -0.47 -22.56
C TRP A 185 1.71 -1.49 -21.60
N LEU A 186 1.10 -1.03 -20.51
CA LEU A 186 0.35 -1.89 -19.58
C LEU A 186 -0.81 -2.60 -20.30
N ALA A 187 -1.49 -1.92 -21.23
CA ALA A 187 -2.54 -2.51 -22.05
C ALA A 187 -2.05 -3.60 -22.99
N SER A 188 -0.83 -3.45 -23.54
CA SER A 188 -0.26 -4.42 -24.49
C SER A 188 0.16 -5.74 -23.86
N ILE A 189 0.23 -5.83 -22.52
CA ILE A 189 0.66 -7.03 -21.80
C ILE A 189 -0.53 -7.59 -21.01
N PRO A 190 -1.13 -8.73 -21.41
CA PRO A 190 -2.37 -9.24 -20.82
C PRO A 190 -2.36 -9.31 -19.29
N ARG A 191 -1.29 -9.84 -18.69
CA ARG A 191 -1.14 -9.95 -17.23
C ARG A 191 -1.02 -8.61 -16.50
N LEU A 192 -0.63 -7.54 -17.19
CA LEU A 192 -0.48 -6.20 -16.61
C LEU A 192 -1.68 -5.29 -16.90
N ASN A 193 -2.59 -5.70 -17.79
CA ASN A 193 -3.76 -4.89 -18.15
C ASN A 193 -4.62 -4.56 -16.92
N VAL A 194 -4.70 -5.48 -15.96
CA VAL A 194 -5.40 -5.28 -14.68
C VAL A 194 -4.81 -4.16 -13.82
N THR A 195 -3.55 -3.75 -14.01
CA THR A 195 -2.92 -2.67 -13.23
C THR A 195 -3.09 -1.27 -13.84
N ARG A 196 -3.76 -1.17 -15.00
CA ARG A 196 -4.02 0.12 -15.68
C ARG A 196 -4.86 1.11 -14.89
N TYR A 197 -5.56 0.68 -13.84
CA TYR A 197 -6.27 1.62 -12.98
C TYR A 197 -5.32 2.67 -12.37
N ARG A 198 -4.02 2.34 -12.20
CA ARG A 198 -2.97 3.24 -11.70
C ARG A 198 -2.75 4.41 -12.65
N THR A 199 -2.47 4.12 -13.92
CA THR A 199 -2.27 5.14 -14.97
C THR A 199 -3.56 5.90 -15.28
N ARG A 200 -4.71 5.22 -15.28
CA ARG A 200 -6.02 5.87 -15.47
C ARG A 200 -6.35 6.86 -14.36
N PHE A 201 -5.99 6.56 -13.12
CA PHE A 201 -6.09 7.52 -12.03
C PHE A 201 -5.29 8.79 -12.32
N PHE A 202 -4.02 8.66 -12.73
CA PHE A 202 -3.18 9.83 -13.04
C PHE A 202 -3.69 10.61 -14.25
N LEU A 203 -4.11 9.93 -15.32
CA LEU A 203 -4.72 10.60 -16.49
C LEU A 203 -5.97 11.39 -16.09
N MET A 204 -6.78 10.87 -15.18
CA MET A 204 -7.94 11.59 -14.64
C MET A 204 -7.51 12.83 -13.85
N GLN A 205 -6.49 12.72 -12.98
CA GLN A 205 -6.00 13.89 -12.23
C GLN A 205 -5.42 14.97 -13.16
N ILE A 206 -4.69 14.56 -14.19
CA ILE A 206 -4.16 15.45 -15.24
C ILE A 206 -5.30 16.16 -15.98
N ALA A 207 -6.33 15.42 -16.41
CA ALA A 207 -7.48 15.98 -17.11
C ALA A 207 -8.26 16.99 -16.25
N LEU A 208 -8.32 16.76 -14.94
CA LEU A 208 -8.94 17.68 -13.97
C LEU A 208 -8.02 18.84 -13.54
N GLY A 209 -6.80 18.93 -14.06
CA GLY A 209 -5.83 19.96 -13.69
C GLY A 209 -5.30 19.85 -12.24
N ARG A 210 -5.42 18.70 -11.60
CA ARG A 210 -5.09 18.47 -10.18
C ARG A 210 -3.60 18.16 -9.95
N TRP A 211 -2.72 19.02 -10.44
CA TRP A 211 -1.26 18.85 -10.35
C TRP A 211 -0.72 18.88 -8.90
N GLU A 212 -1.36 19.66 -8.02
CA GLU A 212 -1.01 19.75 -6.59
C GLU A 212 -1.52 18.57 -5.73
N LEU A 213 -2.35 17.69 -6.29
CA LEU A 213 -3.01 16.58 -5.58
C LEU A 213 -3.67 17.03 -4.26
N LYS A 214 -4.51 18.08 -4.32
CA LYS A 214 -5.22 18.62 -3.15
C LYS A 214 -6.10 17.54 -2.52
N LEU A 215 -6.06 17.47 -1.19
CA LEU A 215 -6.91 16.59 -0.39
C LEU A 215 -8.23 17.30 -0.08
N PRO A 216 -9.36 16.57 0.04
CA PRO A 216 -9.48 15.13 -0.03
C PRO A 216 -9.37 14.58 -1.46
N LEU A 217 -8.78 13.39 -1.59
CA LEU A 217 -8.54 12.73 -2.88
C LEU A 217 -8.97 11.26 -2.81
N THR A 218 -9.82 10.82 -3.74
CA THR A 218 -10.22 9.41 -3.81
C THR A 218 -9.30 8.65 -4.77
N VAL A 219 -8.57 7.67 -4.25
CA VAL A 219 -7.65 6.81 -4.99
C VAL A 219 -8.21 5.39 -4.94
N HIS A 220 -8.61 4.83 -6.08
CA HIS A 220 -9.11 3.44 -6.17
C HIS A 220 -10.14 3.06 -5.08
N GLY A 221 -11.10 3.95 -4.79
CA GLY A 221 -12.14 3.74 -3.77
C GLY A 221 -11.77 4.16 -2.34
N VAL A 222 -10.50 4.46 -2.07
CA VAL A 222 -10.00 4.93 -0.77
C VAL A 222 -9.98 6.46 -0.74
N ARG A 223 -10.63 7.07 0.24
CA ARG A 223 -10.61 8.54 0.44
C ARG A 223 -9.41 8.94 1.28
N LEU A 224 -8.44 9.62 0.66
CA LEU A 224 -7.31 10.23 1.35
C LEU A 224 -7.71 11.60 1.89
N THR A 225 -7.31 11.87 3.13
CA THR A 225 -7.50 13.10 3.91
C THR A 225 -6.18 13.47 4.57
N ASN A 226 -6.09 14.64 5.20
CA ASN A 226 -4.86 15.01 5.91
C ASN A 226 -4.59 14.04 7.06
N GLU A 227 -5.66 13.71 7.79
CA GLU A 227 -5.66 12.83 8.94
C GLU A 227 -5.23 11.42 8.53
N SER A 228 -5.81 10.88 7.45
CA SER A 228 -5.52 9.51 6.99
C SER A 228 -4.10 9.31 6.45
N ILE A 229 -3.35 10.38 6.20
CA ILE A 229 -1.95 10.29 5.73
C ILE A 229 -0.95 10.90 6.71
N GLY A 230 -1.39 11.15 7.95
CA GLY A 230 -0.53 11.61 9.04
C GLY A 230 -0.07 13.07 8.91
N ILE A 231 -0.78 13.89 8.12
CA ILE A 231 -0.56 15.33 8.11
C ILE A 231 -1.35 15.90 9.29
N LEU A 232 -0.66 16.19 10.39
CA LEU A 232 -1.26 16.89 11.51
C LEU A 232 -1.71 18.29 11.06
N PRO A 233 -2.87 18.79 11.55
CA PRO A 233 -3.23 20.18 11.35
C PRO A 233 -2.12 21.04 11.94
N GLU A 234 -1.67 22.05 11.19
CA GLU A 234 -0.76 23.06 11.73
C GLU A 234 -1.43 23.63 12.99
N THR A 235 -0.83 23.37 14.15
CA THR A 235 -1.23 24.03 15.39
C THR A 235 -1.18 25.52 15.10
N ARG A 236 -2.34 26.19 15.13
CA ARG A 236 -2.42 27.64 15.16
C ARG A 236 -1.44 28.08 16.24
N ALA A 237 -0.39 28.78 15.83
CA ALA A 237 0.43 29.52 16.76
C ALA A 237 -0.48 30.59 17.37
N ASP A 238 -1.06 30.28 18.54
CA ASP A 238 -1.58 31.30 19.42
C ASP A 238 -0.40 32.18 19.78
N SER A 239 -0.36 33.33 19.14
CA SER A 239 0.29 34.53 19.66
C SER A 239 -0.59 34.99 20.82
N GLY A 240 -0.39 34.34 21.97
CA GLY A 240 -0.91 34.76 23.27
C GLY A 240 0.27 35.21 24.11
N ASP A 241 0.32 36.51 24.36
CA ASP A 241 1.37 37.23 25.07
C ASP A 241 1.83 36.55 26.37
N ALA A 242 3.13 36.66 26.60
CA ALA A 242 3.79 36.31 27.84
C ALA A 242 3.44 37.30 28.95
N ALA A 243 3.00 36.80 30.09
CA ALA A 243 3.19 37.45 31.39
C ALA A 243 3.16 36.41 32.51
N GLY A 244 4.19 36.41 33.36
CA GLY A 244 4.13 35.82 34.70
C GLY A 244 5.25 34.85 35.04
N ALA A 245 6.37 35.41 35.49
CA ALA A 245 7.58 34.74 35.98
C ALA A 245 7.42 34.11 37.38
N ALA A 246 8.53 33.51 37.84
CA ALA A 246 8.93 33.08 39.19
C ALA A 246 8.72 31.56 39.47
N ASN A 247 9.68 30.77 39.96
CA ASN A 247 11.04 31.01 40.44
C ASN A 247 11.81 29.66 40.42
N LEU A 248 13.10 29.73 40.08
CA LEU A 248 14.18 28.80 40.48
C LEU A 248 14.46 29.00 41.99
N PRO A 249 15.12 28.08 42.76
CA PRO A 249 16.42 27.54 42.36
C PRO A 249 16.86 26.14 42.88
N GLU A 250 17.97 25.71 42.27
CA GLU A 250 19.12 25.00 42.85
C GLU A 250 19.09 23.49 43.23
N LYS A 251 19.79 22.73 42.37
CA LYS A 251 20.71 21.60 42.66
C LYS A 251 21.70 21.96 43.82
N PRO A 252 22.43 21.05 44.52
CA PRO A 252 23.23 19.98 43.88
C PRO A 252 23.61 18.70 44.70
N THR A 253 24.19 17.74 43.96
CA THR A 253 25.32 16.84 44.31
C THR A 253 25.20 15.57 45.17
N ASP A 254 25.87 14.54 44.61
CA ASP A 254 26.78 13.56 45.22
C ASP A 254 26.34 12.11 45.52
N LEU A 255 26.97 11.21 44.74
CA LEU A 255 27.34 9.83 45.04
C LEU A 255 28.59 9.85 45.98
N PRO A 256 28.91 8.77 46.72
CA PRO A 256 29.75 7.71 46.14
C PRO A 256 29.49 6.28 46.65
N ALA A 257 30.10 5.35 45.92
CA ALA A 257 30.05 3.90 46.04
C ALA A 257 30.82 3.31 47.25
N ARG A 258 30.51 2.05 47.61
CA ARG A 258 31.51 1.10 48.14
C ARG A 258 31.09 -0.37 47.95
N ASN A 259 31.96 -1.13 47.28
CA ASN A 259 32.02 -2.60 47.26
C ASN A 259 32.32 -3.15 48.67
N LEU A 260 32.02 -4.44 48.89
CA LEU A 260 32.90 -5.45 49.53
C LEU A 260 32.26 -6.87 49.46
N GLU A 261 32.93 -7.75 48.70
CA GLU A 261 33.31 -9.15 48.98
C GLU A 261 32.30 -10.23 49.45
N GLN A 262 32.33 -11.36 48.71
CA GLN A 262 31.83 -12.71 49.07
C GLN A 262 32.83 -13.46 50.00
N PRO A 263 32.47 -14.64 50.59
CA PRO A 263 32.80 -15.92 49.92
C PRO A 263 31.84 -17.12 50.13
N ALA A 264 31.78 -17.95 49.07
CA ALA A 264 31.71 -19.43 48.93
C ALA A 264 30.79 -20.34 49.79
N CYS A 265 30.01 -21.21 49.11
CA CYS A 265 30.11 -22.68 49.18
C CYS A 265 29.26 -23.38 48.08
N ASP A 266 29.87 -24.26 47.29
CA ASP A 266 29.22 -25.20 46.34
C ASP A 266 28.69 -26.46 47.08
N PRO A 267 27.68 -27.18 46.55
CA PRO A 267 27.96 -28.40 45.78
C PRO A 267 27.02 -28.68 44.57
N ARG A 268 27.57 -29.28 43.50
CA ARG A 268 26.82 -29.78 42.31
C ARG A 268 26.09 -31.11 42.57
N PRO A 269 24.99 -31.41 41.84
CA PRO A 269 25.09 -32.46 40.79
C PRO A 269 24.20 -32.32 39.51
N LEU A 270 24.74 -32.87 38.39
CA LEU A 270 24.13 -33.48 37.17
C LEU A 270 23.35 -32.61 36.11
N PRO A 271 23.32 -33.02 34.81
CA PRO A 271 23.42 -32.11 33.65
C PRO A 271 22.10 -31.49 33.17
N GLN A 272 22.12 -30.17 32.98
CA GLN A 272 20.99 -29.26 32.68
C GLN A 272 20.47 -29.25 31.22
N THR A 273 20.96 -30.12 30.33
CA THR A 273 20.66 -30.01 28.90
C THR A 273 19.28 -30.51 28.48
N ALA A 274 18.66 -31.42 29.22
CA ALA A 274 17.32 -31.95 28.88
C ALA A 274 16.16 -31.11 29.46
N VAL A 275 16.36 -30.50 30.63
CA VAL A 275 15.31 -29.72 31.35
C VAL A 275 15.08 -28.34 30.71
N ASN A 276 16.12 -27.75 30.11
CA ASN A 276 16.01 -26.47 29.42
C ASN A 276 15.31 -26.57 28.05
N PHE A 277 15.32 -27.75 27.41
CA PHE A 277 14.65 -27.96 26.12
C PHE A 277 13.13 -28.14 26.27
N ILE A 278 12.69 -28.79 27.35
CA ILE A 278 11.26 -28.97 27.67
C ILE A 278 10.64 -27.63 28.12
N ARG A 279 11.33 -26.89 29.00
CA ARG A 279 10.89 -25.57 29.47
C ARG A 279 10.83 -24.50 28.37
N GLY A 280 11.70 -24.59 27.35
CA GLY A 280 11.67 -23.69 26.19
C GLY A 280 10.50 -23.95 25.24
N ARG A 281 10.02 -25.20 25.14
CA ARG A 281 8.88 -25.58 24.30
C ARG A 281 7.55 -25.19 24.94
N GLU A 282 7.40 -25.41 26.24
CA GLU A 282 6.21 -24.98 26.99
C GLU A 282 6.06 -23.45 27.03
N ALA A 283 7.17 -22.70 27.08
CA ALA A 283 7.15 -21.24 27.02
C ALA A 283 6.77 -20.69 25.63
N LEU A 284 7.09 -21.41 24.55
CA LEU A 284 6.68 -21.07 23.19
C LEU A 284 5.19 -21.37 22.97
N ASP A 285 4.70 -22.50 23.49
CA ASP A 285 3.30 -22.90 23.39
C ASP A 285 2.38 -21.95 24.20
N ASP A 286 2.82 -21.48 25.37
CA ASP A 286 2.06 -20.52 26.20
C ASP A 286 2.04 -19.10 25.57
N VAL A 287 3.10 -18.71 24.87
CA VAL A 287 3.14 -17.47 24.08
C VAL A 287 2.26 -17.59 22.83
N GLU A 288 2.28 -18.73 22.15
CA GLU A 288 1.42 -19.02 20.99
C GLU A 288 -0.07 -19.04 21.39
N GLN A 289 -0.41 -19.59 22.55
CA GLN A 289 -1.78 -19.60 23.08
C GLN A 289 -2.25 -18.19 23.48
N LYS A 290 -1.37 -17.37 24.07
CA LYS A 290 -1.66 -15.95 24.37
C LYS A 290 -1.83 -15.13 23.10
N ILE A 291 -1.02 -15.36 22.06
CA ILE A 291 -1.13 -14.67 20.76
C ILE A 291 -2.39 -15.11 20.00
N ASN A 292 -2.73 -16.40 20.01
CA ASN A 292 -3.97 -16.91 19.41
C ASN A 292 -5.22 -16.34 20.10
N SER A 293 -5.17 -16.16 21.42
CA SER A 293 -6.24 -15.51 22.17
C SER A 293 -6.38 -14.01 21.87
N ALA A 294 -5.28 -13.33 21.54
CA ALA A 294 -5.28 -11.93 21.11
C ALA A 294 -5.76 -11.77 19.67
N ALA A 295 -5.39 -12.68 18.76
CA ALA A 295 -5.87 -12.73 17.38
C ALA A 295 -7.39 -12.97 17.33
N ALA A 296 -7.92 -13.89 18.15
CA ALA A 296 -9.36 -14.13 18.25
C ALA A 296 -10.16 -12.91 18.76
N ARG A 297 -9.55 -12.06 19.61
CA ARG A 297 -10.13 -10.79 20.05
C ARG A 297 -10.11 -9.73 18.95
N TYR A 298 -9.09 -9.70 18.11
CA TYR A 298 -9.04 -8.84 16.91
C TYR A 298 -10.07 -9.26 15.86
N ASP A 299 -10.27 -10.56 15.61
CA ASP A 299 -11.31 -11.08 14.70
C ASP A 299 -12.73 -10.72 15.17
N GLN A 300 -12.93 -10.58 16.48
CA GLN A 300 -14.21 -10.15 17.05
C GLN A 300 -14.48 -8.66 16.81
N VAL A 301 -13.44 -7.82 16.90
CA VAL A 301 -13.51 -6.38 16.56
C VAL A 301 -13.67 -6.18 15.05
N GLU A 302 -13.02 -7.01 14.22
CA GLU A 302 -13.15 -6.99 12.76
C GLU A 302 -14.55 -7.39 12.27
N ARG A 303 -15.19 -8.38 12.92
CA ARG A 303 -16.59 -8.74 12.64
C ARG A 303 -17.57 -7.62 13.01
N MET A 304 -17.30 -6.88 14.09
CA MET A 304 -18.08 -5.70 14.45
C MET A 304 -17.88 -4.54 13.45
N ALA A 305 -16.66 -4.33 12.96
CA ALA A 305 -16.37 -3.33 11.94
C ALA A 305 -17.00 -3.69 10.58
N HIS A 306 -16.97 -4.96 10.17
CA HIS A 306 -17.63 -5.45 8.95
C HIS A 306 -19.16 -5.34 9.00
N ALA A 307 -19.78 -5.50 10.18
CA ALA A 307 -21.21 -5.29 10.36
C ALA A 307 -21.62 -3.80 10.22
N VAL A 308 -20.71 -2.87 10.52
CA VAL A 308 -20.91 -1.43 10.35
C VAL A 308 -20.70 -1.01 8.88
N THR A 309 -19.70 -1.55 8.19
CA THR A 309 -19.43 -1.22 6.77
C THR A 309 -20.48 -1.77 5.82
N THR A 310 -21.03 -2.97 6.08
CA THR A 310 -22.13 -3.54 5.28
C THR A 310 -23.44 -2.75 5.39
N ARG A 311 -23.69 -2.04 6.50
CA ARG A 311 -24.80 -1.09 6.61
C ARG A 311 -24.61 0.14 5.71
N THR A 312 -23.37 0.61 5.56
CA THR A 312 -23.03 1.76 4.70
C THR A 312 -23.14 1.43 3.21
N ASP A 313 -22.85 0.20 2.79
CA ASP A 313 -22.98 -0.20 1.38
C ASP A 313 -24.45 -0.39 0.94
N ARG A 314 -25.35 -0.76 1.86
CA ARG A 314 -26.81 -0.73 1.59
C ARG A 314 -27.32 0.69 1.36
N ALA A 315 -26.75 1.69 2.03
CA ALA A 315 -27.06 3.10 1.79
C ALA A 315 -26.53 3.60 0.43
N LYS A 316 -25.36 3.11 -0.04
CA LYS A 316 -24.81 3.46 -1.37
C LYS A 316 -25.66 2.92 -2.54
N SER A 317 -26.23 1.73 -2.40
CA SER A 317 -27.15 1.13 -3.40
C SER A 317 -28.45 1.93 -3.58
N LEU A 318 -28.96 2.49 -2.48
CA LEU A 318 -30.09 3.42 -2.50
C LEU A 318 -29.73 4.73 -3.20
N TRP A 319 -28.53 5.28 -2.95
CA TRP A 319 -28.07 6.51 -3.58
C TRP A 319 -27.81 6.39 -5.09
N THR A 320 -27.31 5.27 -5.58
CA THR A 320 -27.12 5.06 -7.03
C THR A 320 -28.45 4.96 -7.77
N THR A 321 -29.46 4.39 -7.13
CA THR A 321 -30.82 4.31 -7.69
C THR A 321 -31.47 5.69 -7.71
N VAL A 322 -31.42 6.44 -6.61
CA VAL A 322 -31.97 7.82 -6.53
C VAL A 322 -31.25 8.77 -7.48
N ALA A 323 -29.93 8.70 -7.58
CA ALA A 323 -29.15 9.52 -8.52
C ALA A 323 -29.49 9.20 -9.99
N ALA A 324 -29.73 7.92 -10.32
CA ALA A 324 -30.15 7.52 -11.66
C ALA A 324 -31.56 8.06 -12.00
N THR A 325 -32.51 8.03 -11.07
CA THR A 325 -33.86 8.58 -11.29
C THR A 325 -33.85 10.10 -11.43
N LEU A 326 -33.04 10.79 -10.63
CA LEU A 326 -32.86 12.25 -10.73
C LEU A 326 -32.17 12.65 -12.04
N TRP A 327 -31.19 11.87 -12.50
CA TRP A 327 -30.54 12.08 -13.79
C TRP A 327 -31.49 11.88 -14.97
N GLN A 328 -32.36 10.87 -14.90
CA GLN A 328 -33.41 10.63 -15.90
C GLN A 328 -34.45 11.77 -15.93
N MET A 329 -34.85 12.29 -14.77
CA MET A 329 -35.71 13.49 -14.70
C MET A 329 -35.02 14.72 -15.28
N GLY A 330 -33.71 14.89 -15.07
CA GLY A 330 -32.94 16.00 -15.63
C GLY A 330 -32.94 16.03 -17.16
N TRP A 331 -32.78 14.87 -17.80
CA TRP A 331 -32.86 14.75 -19.26
C TRP A 331 -34.28 14.97 -19.81
N ALA A 332 -35.30 14.50 -19.09
CA ALA A 332 -36.70 14.77 -19.45
C ALA A 332 -37.01 16.26 -19.43
N LEU A 333 -36.56 16.99 -18.40
CA LEU A 333 -36.73 18.44 -18.30
C LEU A 333 -35.96 19.20 -19.39
N PHE A 334 -34.73 18.75 -19.69
CA PHE A 334 -33.89 19.35 -20.74
C PHE A 334 -34.50 19.20 -22.13
N GLY A 335 -35.04 18.03 -22.50
CA GLY A 335 -35.66 17.87 -23.81
C GLY A 335 -37.00 18.60 -23.97
N VAL A 336 -37.72 18.88 -22.88
CA VAL A 336 -38.89 19.78 -22.89
C VAL A 336 -38.46 21.23 -23.14
N LEU A 337 -37.37 21.68 -22.49
CA LEU A 337 -36.82 23.03 -22.68
C LEU A 337 -36.16 23.22 -24.05
N ALA A 338 -35.65 22.14 -24.65
CA ALA A 338 -35.02 22.16 -25.98
C ALA A 338 -36.02 22.06 -27.15
N GLY A 339 -37.34 22.02 -26.89
CA GLY A 339 -38.37 22.01 -27.93
C GLY A 339 -38.37 20.76 -28.80
N LEU A 340 -37.85 19.63 -28.30
CA LEU A 340 -37.75 18.39 -29.07
C LEU A 340 -39.16 17.79 -29.33
N PRO A 341 -39.47 17.40 -30.58
CA PRO A 341 -40.75 16.75 -30.91
C PRO A 341 -40.97 15.48 -30.10
N ARG A 342 -42.23 15.20 -29.71
CA ARG A 342 -42.61 14.04 -28.87
C ARG A 342 -42.26 12.71 -29.54
N GLU A 343 -42.19 12.69 -30.86
CA GLU A 343 -41.83 11.56 -31.71
C GLU A 343 -40.39 11.09 -31.44
N VAL A 344 -39.47 12.03 -31.17
CA VAL A 344 -38.06 11.72 -30.85
C VAL A 344 -37.97 10.99 -29.51
N TRP A 345 -38.80 11.35 -28.54
CA TRP A 345 -38.86 10.70 -27.24
C TRP A 345 -39.33 9.25 -27.33
N PHE A 346 -40.37 8.97 -28.13
CA PHE A 346 -40.81 7.59 -28.37
C PHE A 346 -39.73 6.75 -29.04
N PHE A 347 -38.97 7.34 -29.97
CA PHE A 347 -37.86 6.65 -30.63
C PHE A 347 -36.71 6.33 -29.66
N VAL A 348 -36.30 7.28 -28.83
CA VAL A 348 -35.25 7.08 -27.82
C VAL A 348 -35.67 6.08 -26.75
N ALA A 349 -36.93 6.16 -26.28
CA ALA A 349 -37.48 5.20 -25.33
C ALA A 349 -37.52 3.77 -25.93
N GLY A 350 -37.95 3.65 -27.18
CA GLY A 350 -37.95 2.39 -27.92
C GLY A 350 -36.55 1.81 -28.08
N ALA A 351 -35.58 2.63 -28.53
CA ALA A 351 -34.19 2.20 -28.67
C ALA A 351 -33.57 1.77 -27.33
N THR A 352 -33.86 2.49 -26.25
CA THR A 352 -33.39 2.15 -24.91
C THR A 352 -33.98 0.83 -24.42
N ALA A 353 -35.28 0.60 -24.64
CA ALA A 353 -35.93 -0.66 -24.30
C ALA A 353 -35.34 -1.85 -25.07
N VAL A 354 -35.03 -1.67 -26.36
CA VAL A 354 -34.37 -2.70 -27.19
C VAL A 354 -32.96 -3.01 -26.67
N VAL A 355 -32.15 -1.99 -26.36
CA VAL A 355 -30.80 -2.19 -25.79
C VAL A 355 -30.87 -2.90 -24.44
N MET A 356 -31.85 -2.57 -23.60
CA MET A 356 -32.03 -3.21 -22.29
C MET A 356 -32.45 -4.68 -22.43
N LEU A 357 -33.33 -5.00 -23.39
CA LEU A 357 -33.70 -6.38 -23.71
C LEU A 357 -32.52 -7.19 -24.25
N LEU A 358 -31.70 -6.62 -25.13
CA LEU A 358 -30.48 -7.27 -25.63
C LEU A 358 -29.46 -7.52 -24.52
N TYR A 359 -29.31 -6.57 -23.59
CA TYR A 359 -28.45 -6.74 -22.43
C TYR A 359 -28.93 -7.88 -21.53
N LEU A 360 -30.22 -7.93 -21.21
CA LEU A 360 -30.82 -8.99 -20.40
C LEU A 360 -30.69 -10.36 -21.07
N TYR A 361 -30.95 -10.44 -22.38
CA TYR A 361 -30.75 -11.66 -23.16
C TYR A 361 -29.30 -12.17 -23.04
N ARG A 362 -28.32 -11.27 -23.22
CA ARG A 362 -26.89 -11.59 -23.11
C ARG A 362 -26.51 -12.07 -21.70
N GLN A 363 -27.08 -11.47 -20.64
CA GLN A 363 -26.82 -11.90 -19.26
C GLN A 363 -27.36 -13.31 -18.99
N VAL A 364 -28.56 -13.62 -19.47
CA VAL A 364 -29.15 -14.96 -19.36
C VAL A 364 -28.34 -15.99 -20.13
N GLU A 365 -27.86 -15.65 -21.33
CA GLU A 365 -27.05 -16.53 -22.15
C GLU A 365 -25.68 -16.83 -21.51
N LEU A 366 -25.02 -15.80 -20.96
CA LEU A 366 -23.78 -15.96 -20.19
C LEU A 366 -23.98 -16.78 -18.91
N GLY A 367 -25.14 -16.64 -18.24
CA GLY A 367 -25.53 -17.48 -17.10
C GLY A 367 -25.62 -18.95 -17.48
N LYS A 368 -26.32 -19.27 -18.58
CA LYS A 368 -26.45 -20.64 -19.10
C LYS A 368 -25.10 -21.26 -19.50
N ILE A 369 -24.17 -20.47 -20.04
CA ILE A 369 -22.81 -20.93 -20.38
C ILE A 369 -22.02 -21.28 -19.11
N ARG A 370 -22.14 -20.47 -18.04
CA ARG A 370 -21.49 -20.76 -16.75
C ARG A 370 -22.05 -22.02 -16.11
N GLU A 371 -23.37 -22.20 -16.11
CA GLU A 371 -24.01 -23.41 -15.56
C GLU A 371 -23.59 -24.68 -16.33
N ARG A 372 -23.47 -24.60 -17.67
CA ARG A 372 -22.96 -25.72 -18.47
C ARG A 372 -21.48 -26.01 -18.24
N ALA A 373 -20.65 -24.99 -18.01
CA ALA A 373 -19.23 -25.16 -17.70
C ALA A 373 -19.01 -25.79 -16.31
N VAL A 374 -19.86 -25.47 -15.33
CA VAL A 374 -19.81 -26.07 -13.99
C VAL A 374 -20.26 -27.54 -14.03
N ASN A 375 -21.35 -27.86 -14.75
CA ASN A 375 -21.88 -29.23 -14.80
C ASN A 375 -21.11 -30.17 -15.76
N GLY A 376 -20.26 -29.63 -16.64
CA GLY A 376 -19.45 -30.42 -17.60
C GLY A 376 -18.08 -30.86 -17.06
N GLY A 377 -17.68 -30.39 -15.87
CA GLY A 377 -16.39 -30.71 -15.23
C GLY A 377 -16.43 -31.90 -14.26
N GLU A 378 -17.60 -32.51 -14.04
CA GLU A 378 -17.79 -33.64 -13.11
C GLU A 378 -18.03 -35.01 -13.83
N ARG A 379 -17.42 -35.23 -15.00
CA ARG A 379 -17.41 -36.57 -15.62
C ARG A 379 -16.02 -37.05 -15.97
#